data_AF-A0A933IFS7-F1
#
_entry.id   AF-A0A933IFS7-F1
#
_cell.length_a   1.000
_cell.length_b   1.000
_cell.length_c   1.000
_cell.angle_alpha   90.00
_cell.angle_beta   90.00
_cell.angle_gamma   90.00
#
_symmetry.space_group_name_H-M   'P 1'
#
loop_
_entity.id
_entity.type
_entity.pdbx_description
1 polymer ?
#
loop_
_entity_poly.entity_id
_entity_poly.type
_entity_poly.pdbx_seq_one_letter_code
_entity_poly.pdbx_strand_id
1 'polypeptide(L)'
;MLTSILYRVYERRLLAELRRARLPHHIGLILDGNRRFARRLGLRDVLQGHERGAAKLEEALEWFEELGIRMVTIWILSTENLTRPQEELERLLSLIERRMREAAVDPKFHRRQVRIRAIGQLDLLPPSLREGIRIAEEATANYENFSLNVSVGYGGRQEVVDAVRGLMRDWGRQGLALGEIAERLTADVIGKYLYTYDLPDPDLIIRTSGE
;
A
#
# COMPACT_ATOMS: atom_id res chain seq x y z
N MET A 1 -8.51 -34.89 -6.86
CA MET A 1 -9.85 -34.46 -7.37
C MET A 1 -10.85 -34.22 -6.23
N LEU A 2 -11.07 -35.16 -5.31
CA LEU A 2 -11.98 -34.99 -4.16
C LEU A 2 -11.66 -33.76 -3.28
N THR A 3 -10.39 -33.52 -2.98
CA THR A 3 -9.94 -32.35 -2.19
C THR A 3 -10.30 -31.02 -2.86
N SER A 4 -10.22 -30.93 -4.19
CA SER A 4 -10.59 -29.73 -4.96
C SER A 4 -12.11 -29.48 -4.98
N ILE A 5 -12.92 -30.54 -4.92
CA ILE A 5 -14.38 -30.41 -4.84
C ILE A 5 -14.78 -29.97 -3.43
N LEU A 6 -14.21 -30.59 -2.40
CA LEU A 6 -14.42 -30.20 -1.00
C LEU A 6 -14.00 -28.75 -0.74
N TYR A 7 -12.84 -28.34 -1.27
CA TYR A 7 -12.36 -26.97 -1.14
C TYR A 7 -13.30 -25.97 -1.83
N ARG A 8 -13.80 -26.29 -3.04
CA ARG A 8 -14.78 -25.45 -3.73
C ARG A 8 -16.10 -25.32 -2.98
N VAL A 9 -16.59 -26.40 -2.35
CA VAL A 9 -17.80 -26.34 -1.51
C VAL A 9 -17.55 -25.48 -0.28
N TYR A 10 -16.38 -25.62 0.34
CA TYR A 10 -15.96 -24.81 1.48
C TYR A 10 -15.86 -23.32 1.12
N GLU A 11 -15.18 -22.96 0.03
CA GLU A 11 -15.11 -21.59 -0.48
C GLU A 11 -16.49 -21.00 -0.76
N ARG A 12 -17.38 -21.76 -1.41
CA ARG A 12 -18.76 -21.32 -1.67
C ARG A 12 -19.51 -21.02 -0.38
N ARG A 13 -19.32 -21.84 0.65
CA ARG A 13 -19.92 -21.61 1.97
C ARG A 13 -19.36 -20.33 2.61
N LEU A 14 -18.05 -20.15 2.62
CA LEU A 14 -17.42 -18.94 3.15
C LEU A 14 -17.90 -17.68 2.43
N LEU A 15 -17.98 -17.71 1.10
CA LEU A 15 -18.51 -16.60 0.31
C LEU A 15 -19.98 -16.30 0.63
N ALA A 16 -20.79 -17.32 0.89
CA ALA A 16 -22.18 -17.13 1.30
C ALA A 16 -22.29 -16.50 2.70
N GLU A 17 -21.40 -16.87 3.62
CA GLU A 17 -21.31 -16.26 4.95
C GLU A 17 -20.84 -14.79 4.85
N LEU A 18 -19.81 -14.51 4.05
CA LEU A 18 -19.29 -13.15 3.82
C LEU A 18 -20.32 -12.21 3.19
N ARG A 19 -21.16 -12.69 2.27
CA ARG A 19 -22.26 -11.89 1.68
C ARG A 19 -23.29 -11.40 2.70
N ARG A 20 -23.37 -12.04 3.87
CA ARG A 20 -24.26 -11.63 4.97
C ARG A 20 -23.53 -10.83 6.04
N ALA A 21 -22.20 -10.75 5.97
CA ALA A 21 -21.38 -10.03 6.91
C ALA A 21 -21.22 -8.56 6.49
N ARG A 22 -20.95 -7.70 7.48
CA ARG A 22 -20.48 -6.35 7.20
C ARG A 22 -18.99 -6.42 6.87
N LEU A 23 -18.65 -6.18 5.61
CA LEU A 23 -17.27 -6.21 5.13
C LEU A 23 -16.56 -4.88 5.39
N PRO A 24 -15.22 -4.90 5.55
CA PRO A 24 -14.43 -3.68 5.61
C PRO A 24 -14.50 -2.93 4.28
N HIS A 25 -14.52 -1.60 4.33
CA HIS A 25 -14.42 -0.73 3.15
C HIS A 25 -12.96 -0.51 2.77
N HIS A 26 -12.08 -0.43 3.77
CA HIS A 26 -10.66 -0.20 3.59
C HIS A 26 -9.82 -1.27 4.30
N ILE A 27 -9.00 -1.99 3.53
CA ILE A 27 -8.04 -2.97 4.06
C ILE A 27 -6.60 -2.45 3.97
N GLY A 28 -5.86 -2.52 5.07
CA GLY A 28 -4.41 -2.38 5.10
C GLY A 28 -3.70 -3.74 4.99
N LEU A 29 -2.72 -3.88 4.11
CA LEU A 29 -1.95 -5.12 3.92
C LEU A 29 -0.47 -4.88 4.17
N ILE A 30 0.10 -5.63 5.11
CA ILE A 30 1.54 -5.68 5.36
C ILE A 30 2.08 -6.98 4.79
N LEU A 31 2.74 -6.87 3.62
CA LEU A 31 3.18 -7.98 2.80
C LEU A 31 4.54 -8.53 3.26
N ASP A 32 4.53 -9.20 4.40
CA ASP A 32 5.72 -9.78 5.03
C ASP A 32 5.92 -11.26 4.66
N GLY A 33 7.16 -11.75 4.78
CA GLY A 33 7.52 -13.15 4.59
C GLY A 33 8.07 -13.54 3.21
N ASN A 34 8.16 -12.62 2.25
CA ASN A 34 8.65 -12.90 0.89
C ASN A 34 10.05 -13.55 0.86
N ARG A 35 10.99 -13.03 1.67
CA ARG A 35 12.34 -13.60 1.80
C ARG A 35 12.33 -14.99 2.43
N ARG A 36 11.54 -15.18 3.49
CA ARG A 36 11.36 -16.49 4.16
C ARG A 36 10.76 -17.52 3.21
N PHE A 37 9.78 -17.10 2.40
CA PHE A 37 9.16 -17.92 1.37
C PHE A 37 10.16 -18.36 0.30
N ALA A 38 10.98 -17.43 -0.22
CA ALA A 38 12.02 -17.76 -1.20
C ALA A 38 13.03 -18.78 -0.63
N ARG A 39 13.50 -18.57 0.60
CA ARG A 39 14.43 -19.49 1.29
C ARG A 39 13.82 -20.88 1.48
N ARG A 40 12.55 -20.96 1.91
CA ARG A 40 11.84 -22.24 2.12
C ARG A 40 11.69 -23.05 0.82
N LEU A 41 11.62 -22.36 -0.32
CA LEU A 41 11.57 -22.99 -1.65
C LEU A 41 12.95 -23.31 -2.23
N GLY A 42 14.04 -23.07 -1.48
CA GLY A 42 15.40 -23.30 -1.96
C GLY A 42 15.83 -22.34 -3.08
N LEU A 43 15.16 -21.20 -3.23
CA LEU A 43 15.51 -20.21 -4.25
C LEU A 43 16.80 -19.51 -3.85
N ARG A 44 17.77 -19.47 -4.77
CA ARG A 44 19.04 -18.76 -4.58
C ARG A 44 18.87 -17.25 -4.49
N ASP A 45 17.78 -16.76 -5.06
CA ASP A 45 17.48 -15.35 -5.18
C ASP A 45 16.18 -15.00 -4.43
N VAL A 46 16.32 -14.16 -3.40
CA VAL A 46 15.18 -13.70 -2.59
C VAL A 46 14.20 -12.82 -3.36
N LEU A 47 14.64 -12.19 -4.47
CA LEU A 47 13.79 -11.36 -5.30
C LEU A 47 12.64 -12.16 -5.92
N GLN A 48 12.86 -13.44 -6.25
CA GLN A 48 11.79 -14.32 -6.73
C GLN A 48 10.66 -14.49 -5.70
N GLY A 49 10.96 -14.36 -4.40
CA GLY A 49 9.95 -14.30 -3.36
C GLY A 49 9.08 -13.05 -3.48
N HIS A 50 9.70 -11.89 -3.74
CA HIS A 50 8.98 -10.63 -3.95
C HIS A 50 8.16 -10.63 -5.24
N GLU A 51 8.66 -11.21 -6.33
CA GLU A 51 7.91 -11.34 -7.59
C GLU A 51 6.65 -12.20 -7.43
N ARG A 52 6.78 -13.34 -6.73
CA ARG A 52 5.64 -14.20 -6.40
C ARG A 52 4.68 -13.52 -5.42
N GLY A 53 5.21 -12.74 -4.48
CA GLY A 53 4.41 -11.90 -3.58
C GLY A 53 3.57 -10.88 -4.34
N ALA A 54 4.16 -10.21 -5.34
CA ALA A 54 3.44 -9.27 -6.21
C ALA A 54 2.32 -9.96 -7.01
N ALA A 55 2.60 -11.13 -7.60
CA ALA A 55 1.57 -11.90 -8.30
C ALA A 55 0.43 -12.34 -7.37
N LYS A 56 0.75 -12.71 -6.12
CA LYS A 56 -0.27 -13.06 -5.12
C LYS A 56 -1.07 -11.85 -4.65
N LEU A 57 -0.44 -10.68 -4.58
CA LEU A 57 -1.14 -9.43 -4.29
C LEU A 57 -2.16 -9.12 -5.40
N GLU A 58 -1.79 -9.22 -6.68
CA GLU A 58 -2.71 -9.00 -7.79
C GLU A 58 -3.97 -9.88 -7.63
N GLU A 59 -3.80 -11.18 -7.35
CA GLU A 59 -4.90 -12.14 -7.08
C GLU A 59 -5.77 -11.71 -5.89
N ALA A 60 -5.15 -11.25 -4.79
CA ALA A 60 -5.88 -10.78 -3.62
C ALA A 60 -6.70 -9.51 -3.92
N LEU A 61 -6.19 -8.59 -4.73
CA LEU A 61 -6.92 -7.40 -5.17
C LEU A 61 -8.16 -7.78 -5.98
N GLU A 62 -8.09 -8.82 -6.82
CA GLU A 62 -9.26 -9.35 -7.54
C GLU A 62 -10.33 -9.85 -6.57
N TRP A 63 -9.93 -10.59 -5.52
CA TRP A 63 -10.87 -11.06 -4.50
C TRP A 63 -11.52 -9.92 -3.73
N PHE A 64 -10.76 -8.89 -3.36
CA PHE A 64 -11.31 -7.73 -2.66
C PHE A 64 -12.33 -7.00 -3.52
N GLU A 65 -12.02 -6.79 -4.81
CA GLU A 65 -12.96 -6.20 -5.76
C GLU A 65 -14.24 -7.04 -5.89
N GLU A 66 -14.13 -8.37 -6.05
CA GLU A 66 -15.27 -9.29 -6.14
C GLU A 66 -16.15 -9.29 -4.88
N LEU A 67 -15.55 -9.02 -3.72
CA LEU A 67 -16.23 -8.86 -2.44
C LEU A 67 -16.82 -7.44 -2.24
N GLY A 68 -16.60 -6.52 -3.17
CA GLY A 68 -17.07 -5.14 -3.09
C GLY A 68 -16.23 -4.23 -2.19
N ILE A 69 -15.03 -4.67 -1.80
CA ILE A 69 -14.07 -3.89 -1.02
C ILE A 69 -13.29 -3.03 -2.01
N ARG A 70 -13.42 -1.70 -1.89
CA ARG A 70 -12.96 -0.77 -2.92
C ARG A 70 -11.71 0.02 -2.55
N MET A 71 -11.16 -0.17 -1.36
CA MET A 71 -9.95 0.53 -0.94
C MET A 71 -8.96 -0.43 -0.28
N VAL A 72 -7.73 -0.43 -0.79
CA VAL A 72 -6.64 -1.22 -0.22
C VAL A 72 -5.40 -0.35 -0.09
N THR A 73 -4.79 -0.34 1.08
CA THR A 73 -3.48 0.24 1.31
C THR A 73 -2.46 -0.87 1.52
N ILE A 74 -1.43 -0.93 0.68
CA ILE A 74 -0.38 -1.95 0.76
C ILE A 74 0.91 -1.36 1.31
N TRP A 75 1.58 -2.08 2.19
CA TRP A 75 2.91 -1.75 2.68
C TRP A 75 3.97 -2.55 1.93
N ILE A 76 4.70 -1.87 1.04
CA ILE A 76 5.68 -2.53 0.17
C ILE A 76 7.13 -2.19 0.49
N LEU A 77 7.42 -0.97 0.98
CA LEU A 77 8.78 -0.56 1.34
C LEU A 77 8.75 0.41 2.52
N SER A 78 9.28 -0.01 3.66
CA SER A 78 9.40 0.87 4.83
C SER A 78 10.64 1.77 4.76
N THR A 79 10.68 2.84 5.56
CA THR A 79 11.88 3.65 5.79
C THR A 79 13.06 2.82 6.30
N GLU A 80 12.79 1.84 7.17
CA GLU A 80 13.80 0.92 7.69
C GLU A 80 14.31 -0.03 6.60
N ASN A 81 13.55 -0.28 5.53
CA ASN A 81 14.04 -1.09 4.41
C ASN A 81 15.08 -0.37 3.55
N LEU A 82 15.19 0.96 3.66
CA LEU A 82 16.21 1.74 2.96
C LEU A 82 17.63 1.48 3.49
N THR A 83 17.76 0.82 4.64
CA THR A 83 19.07 0.43 5.23
C THR A 83 19.49 -0.99 4.87
N ARG A 84 18.73 -1.69 4.01
CA ARG A 84 19.09 -3.02 3.51
C ARG A 84 20.39 -2.99 2.68
N PRO A 85 21.07 -4.14 2.49
CA PRO A 85 22.21 -4.21 1.58
C PRO A 85 21.87 -3.62 0.21
N GLN A 86 22.78 -2.81 -0.34
CA GLN A 86 22.54 -2.01 -1.54
C GLN A 86 22.01 -2.85 -2.72
N GLU A 87 22.61 -4.00 -2.99
CA GLU A 87 22.17 -4.90 -4.07
C GLU A 87 20.72 -5.41 -3.86
N GLU A 88 20.32 -5.74 -2.63
CA GLU A 88 18.95 -6.15 -2.34
C GLU A 88 17.98 -4.97 -2.52
N LEU A 89 18.36 -3.79 -2.05
CA LEU A 89 17.54 -2.59 -2.12
C LEU A 89 17.33 -2.14 -3.57
N GLU A 90 18.40 -2.05 -4.37
CA GLU A 90 18.32 -1.65 -5.79
C GLU A 90 17.37 -2.57 -6.55
N ARG A 91 17.48 -3.88 -6.34
CA ARG A 91 16.62 -4.86 -7.00
C ARG A 91 15.16 -4.76 -6.57
N LEU A 92 14.91 -4.48 -5.29
CA LEU A 92 13.56 -4.23 -4.79
C LEU A 92 12.97 -2.94 -5.40
N LEU A 93 13.75 -1.85 -5.44
CA LEU A 93 13.32 -0.59 -6.05
C LEU A 93 13.03 -0.75 -7.55
N SER A 94 13.88 -1.49 -8.28
CA SER A 94 13.63 -1.82 -9.69
C SER A 94 12.37 -2.65 -9.90
N LEU A 95 12.07 -3.60 -9.00
CA LEU A 95 10.84 -4.37 -9.05
C LEU A 95 9.61 -3.47 -8.84
N ILE A 96 9.65 -2.58 -7.85
CA ILE A 96 8.56 -1.64 -7.60
C ILE A 96 8.35 -0.71 -8.79
N GLU A 97 9.44 -0.17 -9.36
CA GLU A 97 9.38 0.69 -10.54
C GLU A 97 8.72 -0.04 -11.71
N ARG A 98 9.18 -1.26 -12.00
CA ARG A 98 8.62 -2.10 -13.05
C ARG A 98 7.11 -2.32 -12.84
N ARG A 99 6.69 -2.66 -11.63
CA ARG A 99 5.26 -2.89 -11.31
C ARG A 99 4.41 -1.63 -11.46
N MET A 100 4.90 -0.46 -11.06
CA MET A 100 4.18 0.80 -11.27
C MET A 100 4.01 1.11 -12.76
N ARG A 101 5.08 0.95 -13.55
CA ARG A 101 5.03 1.16 -15.01
C ARG A 101 4.11 0.16 -15.71
N GLU A 102 4.14 -1.11 -15.31
CA GLU A 102 3.24 -2.15 -15.83
C GLU A 102 1.77 -1.80 -15.52
N ALA A 103 1.46 -1.41 -14.28
CA ALA A 103 0.10 -1.07 -13.87
C ALA A 103 -0.49 0.13 -14.64
N ALA A 104 0.36 1.06 -15.09
CA ALA A 104 -0.03 2.22 -15.89
C ALA A 104 -0.54 1.89 -17.30
N VAL A 105 -0.27 0.68 -17.80
CA VAL A 105 -0.66 0.22 -19.15
C VAL A 105 -1.41 -1.12 -19.15
N ASP A 106 -1.52 -1.79 -18.00
CA ASP A 106 -2.16 -3.11 -17.89
C ASP A 106 -3.68 -2.98 -18.13
N PRO A 107 -4.23 -3.63 -19.19
CA PRO A 107 -5.66 -3.60 -19.48
C PRO A 107 -6.54 -4.05 -18.31
N LYS A 108 -6.04 -4.91 -17.40
CA LYS A 108 -6.77 -5.34 -16.21
C LYS A 108 -7.01 -4.19 -15.24
N PHE A 109 -5.98 -3.38 -14.97
CA PHE A 109 -6.08 -2.21 -14.09
C PHE A 109 -7.04 -1.17 -14.65
N HIS A 110 -6.95 -0.89 -15.95
CA HIS A 110 -7.83 0.06 -16.61
C HIS A 110 -9.29 -0.41 -16.69
N ARG A 111 -9.53 -1.69 -17.04
CA ARG A 111 -10.88 -2.26 -17.09
C ARG A 111 -11.57 -2.23 -15.73
N ARG A 112 -10.81 -2.46 -14.66
CA ARG A 112 -11.28 -2.40 -13.27
C ARG A 112 -11.33 -0.98 -12.71
N GLN A 113 -10.82 0.01 -13.45
CA GLN A 113 -10.69 1.40 -13.00
C GLN A 113 -10.01 1.47 -11.62
N VAL A 114 -8.82 0.89 -11.51
CA VAL A 114 -7.99 0.93 -10.29
C VAL A 114 -7.20 2.23 -10.25
N ARG A 115 -7.56 3.14 -9.35
CA ARG A 115 -6.81 4.36 -9.05
C ARG A 115 -5.63 4.05 -8.15
N ILE A 116 -4.42 4.31 -8.61
CA ILE A 116 -3.19 4.09 -7.85
C ILE A 116 -2.74 5.40 -7.23
N ARG A 117 -2.31 5.34 -5.96
CA ARG A 117 -1.64 6.45 -5.27
C ARG A 117 -0.47 5.95 -4.46
N ALA A 118 0.70 6.56 -4.58
CA ALA A 118 1.83 6.28 -3.70
C ALA A 118 1.79 7.18 -2.45
N ILE A 119 2.11 6.62 -1.29
CA ILE A 119 2.22 7.34 -0.01
C ILE A 119 3.55 7.06 0.66
N GLY A 120 4.17 8.06 1.28
CA GLY A 120 5.48 7.95 1.94
C GLY A 120 6.44 9.05 1.55
N GLN A 121 7.71 8.91 1.93
CA GLN A 121 8.76 9.88 1.58
C GLN A 121 9.29 9.64 0.17
N LEU A 122 8.47 9.97 -0.83
CA LEU A 122 8.78 9.67 -2.22
C LEU A 122 10.07 10.34 -2.71
N ASP A 123 10.44 11.50 -2.14
CA ASP A 123 11.68 12.22 -2.47
C ASP A 123 12.97 11.47 -2.11
N LEU A 124 12.90 10.47 -1.22
CA LEU A 124 14.04 9.60 -0.91
C LEU A 124 14.25 8.52 -1.97
N LEU A 125 13.32 8.36 -2.91
CA LEU A 125 13.37 7.32 -3.93
C LEU A 125 14.19 7.78 -5.15
N PRO A 126 14.84 6.84 -5.86
CA PRO A 126 15.54 7.16 -7.10
C PRO A 126 14.63 7.90 -8.11
N PRO A 127 15.17 8.84 -8.91
CA PRO A 127 14.37 9.56 -9.89
C PRO A 127 13.58 8.68 -10.86
N SER A 128 14.14 7.52 -11.26
CA SER A 128 13.46 6.57 -12.16
C SER A 128 12.21 5.97 -11.53
N LEU A 129 12.27 5.62 -10.24
CA LEU A 129 11.13 5.09 -9.50
C LEU A 129 10.08 6.17 -9.27
N ARG A 130 10.48 7.39 -8.90
CA ARG A 130 9.53 8.53 -8.78
C ARG A 130 8.78 8.78 -10.08
N GLU A 131 9.48 8.69 -11.21
CA GLU A 131 8.87 8.82 -12.53
C GLU A 131 7.90 7.66 -12.84
N GLY A 132 8.27 6.43 -12.49
CA GLY A 132 7.38 5.28 -12.63
C GLY A 132 6.10 5.41 -11.79
N ILE A 133 6.21 5.92 -10.56
CA ILE A 133 5.07 6.25 -9.69
C ILE A 133 4.18 7.30 -10.35
N ARG A 134 4.76 8.43 -10.78
CA ARG A 134 4.02 9.53 -11.42
C ARG A 134 3.22 9.05 -12.62
N ILE A 135 3.84 8.23 -13.48
CA ILE A 135 3.18 7.65 -14.66
C ILE A 135 1.97 6.80 -14.26
N ALA A 136 2.08 5.98 -13.22
CA ALA A 136 0.97 5.14 -12.75
C ALA A 136 -0.17 5.97 -12.14
N GLU A 137 0.15 6.97 -11.32
CA GLU A 137 -0.84 7.88 -10.73
C GLU A 137 -1.58 8.67 -11.80
N GLU A 138 -0.87 9.25 -12.78
CA GLU A 138 -1.48 10.02 -13.87
C GLU A 138 -2.36 9.16 -14.77
N ALA A 139 -1.90 7.97 -15.15
CA ALA A 139 -2.66 7.04 -15.99
C ALA A 139 -3.98 6.57 -15.34
N THR A 140 -4.06 6.65 -14.00
CA THR A 140 -5.19 6.12 -13.22
C THR A 140 -5.95 7.19 -12.43
N ALA A 141 -5.57 8.47 -12.56
CA ALA A 141 -6.05 9.58 -11.71
C ALA A 141 -7.57 9.78 -11.74
N ASN A 142 -8.20 9.52 -12.90
CA ASN A 142 -9.63 9.72 -13.12
C ASN A 142 -10.48 8.47 -12.81
N TYR A 143 -9.89 7.45 -12.17
CA TYR A 143 -10.61 6.23 -11.81
C TYR A 143 -11.23 6.32 -10.42
N GLU A 144 -12.42 5.75 -10.26
CA GLU A 144 -13.22 5.87 -9.02
C GLU A 144 -13.72 4.51 -8.49
N ASN A 145 -13.50 3.42 -9.23
CA ASN A 145 -14.06 2.12 -8.84
C ASN A 145 -13.28 1.45 -7.70
N PHE A 146 -11.95 1.48 -7.75
CA PHE A 146 -11.09 0.82 -6.77
C PHE A 146 -9.85 1.67 -6.48
N SER A 147 -9.56 1.94 -5.21
CA SER A 147 -8.40 2.73 -4.77
C SER A 147 -7.31 1.83 -4.21
N LEU A 148 -6.12 1.86 -4.82
CA LEU A 148 -4.92 1.17 -4.37
C LEU A 148 -3.88 2.19 -3.90
N ASN A 149 -3.71 2.29 -2.58
CA ASN A 149 -2.67 3.13 -1.98
C ASN A 149 -1.42 2.29 -1.72
N VAL A 150 -0.27 2.75 -2.19
CA VAL A 150 0.99 2.00 -2.17
C VAL A 150 2.00 2.72 -1.29
N SER A 151 2.33 2.13 -0.14
CA SER A 151 3.27 2.76 0.79
C SER A 151 4.73 2.43 0.44
N VAL A 152 5.46 3.47 0.02
CA VAL A 152 6.85 3.37 -0.49
C VAL A 152 7.73 4.38 0.21
N GLY A 153 8.81 3.91 0.84
CA GLY A 153 9.60 4.76 1.73
C GLY A 153 8.75 5.28 2.90
N TYR A 154 7.80 4.48 3.35
CA TYR A 154 6.81 4.87 4.35
C TYR A 154 7.23 4.42 5.76
N GLY A 155 6.99 5.28 6.75
CA GLY A 155 7.13 4.92 8.16
C GLY A 155 6.16 5.76 8.98
N GLY A 156 5.26 5.12 9.74
CA GLY A 156 4.18 5.84 10.44
C GLY A 156 4.68 6.88 11.44
N ARG A 157 5.81 6.64 12.12
CA ARG A 157 6.43 7.66 12.98
C ARG A 157 6.95 8.85 12.18
N GLN A 158 7.53 8.59 11.02
CA GLN A 158 8.07 9.64 10.17
C GLN A 158 6.95 10.47 9.52
N GLU A 159 5.84 9.83 9.15
CA GLU A 159 4.64 10.54 8.68
C GLU A 159 4.11 11.52 9.73
N VAL A 160 4.00 11.11 11.00
CA VAL A 160 3.60 12.02 12.09
C VAL A 160 4.57 13.18 12.24
N VAL A 161 5.88 12.92 12.16
CA VAL A 161 6.91 13.97 12.22
C VAL A 161 6.76 14.96 11.06
N ASP A 162 6.55 14.47 9.84
CA ASP A 162 6.40 15.31 8.66
C ASP A 162 5.10 16.09 8.68
N ALA A 163 4.01 15.49 9.16
CA ALA A 163 2.73 16.14 9.36
C ALA A 163 2.84 17.33 10.32
N VAL A 164 3.48 17.11 11.49
CA VAL A 164 3.72 18.18 12.46
C VAL A 164 4.63 19.26 11.88
N ARG A 165 5.69 18.90 11.14
CA ARG A 165 6.57 19.89 10.47
C ARG A 165 5.81 20.72 9.44
N GLY A 166 4.95 20.10 8.63
CA GLY A 166 4.10 20.80 7.65
C GLY A 166 3.18 21.80 8.34
N LEU A 167 2.50 21.35 9.39
CA LEU A 167 1.61 22.16 10.22
C LEU A 167 2.34 23.36 10.83
N MET A 168 3.50 23.14 11.47
CA MET A 168 4.31 24.23 12.04
C MET A 168 4.71 25.27 10.98
N ARG A 169 5.10 24.84 9.78
CA ARG A 169 5.49 25.74 8.69
C ARG A 169 4.32 26.58 8.20
N ASP A 170 3.15 25.97 8.03
CA ASP A 170 1.97 26.67 7.55
C ASP A 170 1.42 27.66 8.57
N TRP A 171 1.31 27.26 9.84
CA TRP A 171 0.85 28.15 10.91
C TRP A 171 1.87 29.23 11.25
N GLY A 172 3.17 28.93 11.15
CA GLY A 172 4.22 29.93 11.28
C GLY A 172 4.15 31.00 10.19
N ARG A 173 3.84 30.63 8.93
CA ARG A 173 3.60 31.59 7.85
C ARG A 173 2.34 32.46 8.07
N GLN A 174 1.37 31.96 8.82
CA GLN A 174 0.18 32.70 9.23
C GLN A 174 0.41 33.58 10.46
N GLY A 175 1.60 33.53 11.07
CA GLY A 175 1.99 34.37 12.20
C GLY A 175 1.50 33.88 13.56
N LEU A 176 1.05 32.62 13.68
CA LEU A 176 0.64 32.06 14.97
C LEU A 176 1.84 31.91 15.91
N ALA A 177 1.66 32.30 17.17
CA ALA A 177 2.66 32.13 18.21
C ALA A 177 2.70 30.67 18.71
N LEU A 178 3.85 30.18 19.18
CA LEU A 178 4.01 28.79 19.65
C LEU A 178 2.99 28.36 20.71
N GLY A 179 2.61 29.26 21.63
CA GLY A 179 1.58 28.97 22.64
C GLY A 179 0.20 28.71 22.02
N GLU A 180 -0.20 29.55 21.06
CA GLU A 180 -1.46 29.39 20.33
C GLU A 180 -1.48 28.13 19.46
N ILE A 181 -0.34 27.81 18.84
CA ILE A 181 -0.16 26.55 18.11
C ILE A 181 -0.39 25.35 19.04
N ALA A 182 0.21 25.37 20.24
CA ALA A 182 0.09 24.28 21.20
C ALA A 182 -1.36 24.06 21.65
N GLU A 183 -2.14 25.13 21.84
CA GLU A 183 -3.56 25.04 22.22
C GLU A 183 -4.46 24.52 21.10
N ARG A 184 -4.13 24.84 19.83
CA ARG A 184 -4.91 24.44 18.66
C ARG A 184 -4.56 23.05 18.14
N LEU A 185 -3.46 22.46 18.59
CA LEU A 185 -2.97 21.17 18.09
C LEU A 185 -3.85 20.02 18.58
N THR A 186 -4.50 19.32 17.65
CA THR A 186 -5.28 18.11 17.94
C THR A 186 -4.93 16.99 16.96
N ALA A 187 -5.35 15.76 17.28
CA ALA A 187 -5.20 14.62 16.37
C ALA A 187 -5.86 14.89 15.00
N ASP A 188 -7.05 15.50 14.98
CA ASP A 188 -7.74 15.84 13.73
C ASP A 188 -6.99 16.88 12.90
N VAL A 189 -6.34 17.84 13.54
CA VAL A 189 -5.51 18.83 12.84
C VAL A 189 -4.27 18.16 12.27
N ILE A 190 -3.59 17.30 13.03
CA ILE A 190 -2.44 16.52 12.53
C ILE A 190 -2.87 15.61 11.37
N GLY A 191 -4.05 14.99 11.47
CA GLY A 191 -4.63 14.11 10.46
C GLY A 191 -4.68 14.76 9.08
N LYS A 192 -4.96 16.06 9.00
CA LYS A 192 -4.99 16.84 7.75
C LYS A 192 -3.63 16.98 7.05
N TYR A 193 -2.54 16.68 7.75
CA TYR A 193 -1.18 16.76 7.24
C TYR A 193 -0.53 15.38 7.04
N LEU A 194 -1.24 14.28 7.33
CA LEU A 194 -0.78 12.92 7.03
C LEU A 194 -0.76 12.69 5.51
N TYR A 195 0.02 11.71 5.03
CA TYR A 195 0.02 11.34 3.61
C TYR A 195 -1.33 10.73 3.18
N THR A 196 -2.13 10.30 4.16
CA THR A 196 -3.45 9.67 4.01
C THR A 196 -4.60 10.60 4.42
N TYR A 197 -4.40 11.92 4.50
CA TYR A 197 -5.38 12.88 5.02
C TYR A 197 -6.79 12.83 4.39
N ASP A 198 -6.87 12.37 3.15
CA ASP A 198 -8.09 12.24 2.34
C ASP A 198 -8.61 10.79 2.24
N LEU A 199 -8.00 9.86 2.98
CA LEU A 199 -8.41 8.47 3.05
C LEU A 199 -9.11 8.18 4.38
N PRO A 200 -10.17 7.36 4.39
CA PRO A 200 -10.68 6.79 5.62
C PRO A 200 -9.64 5.86 6.26
N ASP A 201 -9.70 5.71 7.58
CA ASP A 201 -8.87 4.73 8.28
C ASP A 201 -9.14 3.30 7.80
N PRO A 202 -8.14 2.40 7.82
CA PRO A 202 -8.36 0.99 7.54
C PRO A 202 -9.30 0.36 8.58
N ASP A 203 -10.35 -0.33 8.11
CA ASP A 203 -11.24 -1.13 8.95
C ASP A 203 -10.58 -2.44 9.40
N LEU A 204 -9.63 -2.94 8.60
CA LEU A 204 -8.91 -4.19 8.83
C LEU A 204 -7.46 -4.07 8.38
N ILE A 205 -6.53 -4.45 9.26
CA ILE A 205 -5.10 -4.58 8.92
C ILE A 205 -4.74 -6.06 8.93
N ILE A 206 -4.17 -6.54 7.82
CA ILE A 206 -3.69 -7.92 7.66
C ILE A 206 -2.17 -7.87 7.54
N ARG A 207 -1.48 -8.53 8.47
CA ARG A 207 -0.05 -8.77 8.39
C ARG A 207 0.22 -10.25 8.14
N THR A 208 0.93 -10.57 7.07
CA THR A 208 1.30 -11.95 6.76
C THR A 208 2.52 -12.39 7.55
N SER A 209 2.88 -13.68 7.43
CA SER A 209 4.08 -14.32 7.98
C SER A 209 4.13 -14.66 9.48
N GLY A 210 3.07 -14.37 10.23
CA GLY A 210 2.89 -14.83 11.61
C GLY A 210 3.59 -13.97 12.68
N GLU A 211 3.87 -12.71 12.33
CA GLU A 211 4.41 -11.67 13.23
C GLU A 211 3.28 -10.90 13.95
#